data_AF-I7F9F4-F1
#
_entry.id   AF-I7F9F4-F1
#
_cell.length_a   1.000
_cell.length_b   1.000
_cell.length_c   1.000
_cell.angle_alpha   90.00
_cell.angle_beta   90.00
_cell.angle_gamma   90.00
#
_symmetry.space_group_name_H-M   'P 1'
#
loop_
_entity.id
_entity.type
_entity.pdbx_description
1 polymer ?
#
loop_
_entity_poly.entity_id
_entity_poly.type
_entity_poly.pdbx_seq_one_letter_code
_entity_poly.pdbx_strand_id
1 'polypeptide(L)'
;MSRVPGALQTQYRAITFRELKAVLQKHACDIDDPYHNSISVYQSKEVSAWLGFKKRTERVKVGTIGFPSWTKQVSEKDISHVRKVTGLTKENGIDSIVFYGGGEPVYKLIEQFEKPLIRLKDK
;
A
#
# COMPACT_ATOMS: atom_id res chain seq x y z
N MET A 1 6.12 16.28 -32.15
CA MET A 1 6.15 16.54 -30.70
C MET A 1 5.47 15.39 -29.99
N SER A 2 6.25 14.57 -29.30
CA SER A 2 5.83 13.28 -28.74
C SER A 2 4.87 13.50 -27.57
N ARG A 3 3.68 12.87 -27.60
CA ARG A 3 2.78 12.80 -26.44
C ARG A 3 3.45 11.90 -25.40
N VAL A 4 3.93 12.52 -24.32
CA VAL A 4 4.38 11.80 -23.13
C VAL A 4 3.19 11.00 -22.57
N PRO A 5 3.32 9.70 -22.25
CA PRO A 5 2.20 8.89 -21.83
C PRO A 5 1.68 9.34 -20.45
N GLY A 6 0.38 9.61 -20.40
CA GLY A 6 -0.51 9.51 -19.24
C GLY A 6 0.03 9.97 -17.88
N ALA A 7 -0.30 11.19 -17.48
CA ALA A 7 -0.31 11.55 -16.06
C ALA A 7 -1.21 10.56 -15.29
N LEU A 8 -0.60 9.57 -14.63
CA LEU A 8 -1.32 8.67 -13.72
C LEU A 8 -1.92 9.52 -12.60
N GLN A 9 -3.21 9.80 -12.70
CA GLN A 9 -3.96 10.66 -11.80
C GLN A 9 -4.12 9.96 -10.46
N THR A 10 -3.72 10.62 -9.36
CA THR A 10 -4.08 10.18 -8.02
C THR A 10 -5.53 10.58 -7.79
N GLN A 11 -6.47 9.74 -8.20
CA GLN A 11 -7.89 10.01 -8.01
C GLN A 11 -8.31 9.52 -6.62
N TYR A 12 -8.85 10.43 -5.80
CA TYR A 12 -9.53 10.06 -4.57
C TYR A 12 -10.81 9.29 -4.91
N ARG A 13 -11.00 8.16 -4.23
CA ARG A 13 -12.26 7.41 -4.23
C ARG A 13 -12.80 7.39 -2.82
N ALA A 14 -14.03 7.87 -2.65
CA ALA A 14 -14.74 7.77 -1.39
C ALA A 14 -15.00 6.29 -1.05
N ILE A 15 -14.39 5.82 0.02
CA ILE A 15 -14.54 4.46 0.56
C ILE A 15 -14.79 4.53 2.06
N THR A 16 -15.43 3.51 2.60
CA THR A 16 -15.65 3.33 4.04
C THR A 16 -14.42 2.79 4.75
N PHE A 17 -14.36 2.90 6.07
CA PHE A 17 -13.28 2.28 6.86
C PHE A 17 -13.22 0.77 6.68
N ARG A 18 -14.38 0.10 6.53
CA ARG A 18 -14.43 -1.33 6.22
C ARG A 18 -13.77 -1.66 4.88
N GLU A 19 -14.04 -0.88 3.85
CA GLU A 19 -13.42 -1.04 2.53
C GLU A 19 -11.93 -0.69 2.55
N LEU A 20 -11.54 0.34 3.30
CA LEU A 20 -10.13 0.69 3.49
C LEU A 20 -9.36 -0.47 4.13
N LYS A 21 -9.91 -1.12 5.16
CA LYS A 21 -9.30 -2.30 5.77
C LYS A 21 -9.05 -3.40 4.72
N ALA A 22 -10.07 -3.72 3.92
CA ALA A 22 -9.95 -4.73 2.87
C ALA A 22 -8.91 -4.37 1.80
N VAL A 23 -8.78 -3.08 1.45
CA VAL A 23 -7.73 -2.59 0.55
C VAL A 23 -6.34 -2.77 1.16
N LEU A 24 -6.14 -2.29 2.38
CA LEU A 24 -4.84 -2.32 3.05
C LEU A 24 -4.32 -3.75 3.25
N GLN A 25 -5.22 -4.69 3.56
CA GLN A 25 -4.87 -6.10 3.75
C GLN A 25 -4.29 -6.74 2.48
N LYS A 26 -4.65 -6.26 1.28
CA LYS A 26 -4.03 -6.70 0.01
C LYS A 26 -2.56 -6.26 -0.13
N HIS A 27 -2.14 -5.27 0.65
CA HIS A 27 -0.80 -4.67 0.60
C HIS A 27 -0.03 -4.87 1.92
N ALA A 28 -0.32 -5.95 2.66
CA ALA A 28 0.35 -6.28 3.93
C ALA A 28 0.26 -5.14 4.98
N CYS A 29 -0.77 -4.29 4.88
CA CYS A 29 -1.08 -3.23 5.82
C CYS A 29 -2.44 -3.50 6.47
N ASP A 30 -2.76 -2.81 7.56
CA ASP A 30 -4.07 -2.96 8.21
C ASP A 30 -4.45 -1.71 9.02
N ILE A 31 -5.72 -1.61 9.39
CA ILE A 31 -6.21 -0.69 10.42
C ILE A 31 -6.89 -1.46 11.54
N ASP A 32 -6.49 -1.19 12.78
CA ASP A 32 -6.99 -1.91 13.96
C ASP A 32 -6.83 -1.09 15.24
N ASP A 33 -7.23 -1.67 16.37
CA ASP A 33 -7.15 -1.07 17.71
C ASP A 33 -7.86 0.29 17.78
N PRO A 34 -9.19 0.32 17.56
CA PRO A 34 -9.95 1.55 17.66
C PRO A 34 -9.96 2.07 19.11
N TYR A 35 -9.59 3.33 19.28
CA TYR A 35 -9.51 3.98 20.59
C TYR A 35 -9.83 5.47 20.48
N HIS A 36 -10.76 5.97 21.31
CA HIS A 36 -11.15 7.38 21.39
C HIS A 36 -11.31 8.08 20.02
N ASN A 37 -12.24 7.57 19.18
CA ASN A 37 -12.53 8.13 17.85
C ASN A 37 -11.31 8.14 16.91
N SER A 38 -10.37 7.21 17.11
CA SER A 38 -9.21 7.01 16.26
C SER A 38 -8.97 5.52 16.03
N ILE A 39 -8.25 5.18 14.96
CA ILE A 39 -7.83 3.81 14.66
C ILE A 39 -6.37 3.82 14.23
N SER A 40 -5.63 2.79 14.65
CA SER A 40 -4.20 2.67 14.36
C SER A 40 -3.99 2.05 12.98
N VAL A 41 -2.98 2.53 12.27
CA VAL A 41 -2.53 1.99 10.98
C VAL A 41 -1.29 1.14 11.21
N TYR A 42 -1.29 -0.08 10.70
CA TYR A 42 -0.23 -1.06 10.85
C TYR A 42 0.36 -1.47 9.50
N GLN A 43 1.64 -1.81 9.50
CA GLN A 43 2.34 -2.43 8.38
C GLN A 43 3.05 -3.70 8.86
N SER A 44 2.85 -4.79 8.12
CA SER A 44 3.57 -6.04 8.34
C SER A 44 4.97 -5.96 7.74
N LYS A 45 6.00 -6.22 8.55
CA LYS A 45 7.39 -6.26 8.11
C LYS A 45 7.97 -7.65 8.36
N GLU A 46 8.68 -8.19 7.39
CA GLU A 46 9.54 -9.36 7.60
C GLU A 46 10.74 -8.93 8.44
N VAL A 47 10.89 -9.53 9.62
CA VAL A 47 12.07 -9.36 10.47
C VAL A 47 12.88 -10.64 10.41
N SER A 48 14.10 -10.53 9.86
CA SER A 48 15.08 -11.61 9.87
C SER A 48 15.74 -11.69 11.25
N ALA A 49 15.59 -12.83 11.92
CA ALA A 49 16.43 -13.13 13.06
C ALA A 49 17.83 -13.47 12.54
N TRP A 50 18.81 -12.62 12.84
CA TRP A 50 20.21 -13.00 12.67
C TRP A 50 20.50 -14.18 13.63
N LEU A 51 21.25 -15.19 13.18
CA LEU A 51 21.38 -16.55 13.75
C LEU A 51 20.25 -17.56 13.42
N GLY A 52 20.03 -17.86 12.14
CA GLY A 52 19.44 -19.16 11.72
C GLY A 52 17.97 -19.43 12.12
N PHE A 53 17.28 -18.48 12.76
CA PHE A 53 15.89 -18.64 13.18
C PHE A 53 14.91 -18.12 12.12
N LYS A 54 13.79 -18.85 12.01
CA LYS A 54 12.65 -18.65 11.11
C LYS A 54 12.29 -17.17 10.94
N LYS A 55 12.15 -16.71 9.69
CA LYS A 55 11.60 -15.38 9.38
C LYS A 55 10.26 -15.21 10.10
N ARG A 56 10.12 -14.12 10.85
CA ARG A 56 8.84 -13.76 11.51
C ARG A 56 8.28 -12.50 10.87
N THR A 57 6.96 -12.43 10.79
CA THR A 57 6.26 -11.22 10.36
C THR A 57 5.82 -10.46 11.59
N GLU A 58 6.24 -9.20 11.71
CA GLU A 58 5.86 -8.33 12.82
C GLU A 58 4.97 -7.20 12.32
N ARG A 59 3.87 -6.92 13.05
CA ARG A 59 2.98 -5.79 12.75
C ARG A 59 3.50 -4.57 13.49
N VAL A 60 3.91 -3.55 12.73
CA VAL A 60 4.44 -2.29 13.26
C VAL A 60 3.41 -1.20 13.07
N LYS A 61 3.08 -0.46 14.14
CA LYS A 61 2.22 0.73 14.04
C LYS A 61 2.96 1.82 13.29
N VAL A 62 2.36 2.33 12.21
CA VAL A 62 2.94 3.36 11.34
C VAL A 62 2.17 4.68 11.37
N GLY A 63 0.97 4.70 11.94
CA GLY A 63 0.18 5.93 12.06
C GLY A 63 -1.15 5.73 12.77
N THR A 64 -1.96 6.78 12.77
CA THR A 64 -3.31 6.82 13.33
C THR A 64 -4.17 7.78 12.52
N ILE A 65 -5.45 7.46 12.33
CA ILE A 65 -6.44 8.31 11.66
C ILE A 65 -7.71 8.42 12.51
N GLY A 66 -8.53 9.44 12.26
CA GLY A 66 -9.85 9.54 12.88
C GLY A 66 -10.72 8.35 12.52
N PHE A 67 -11.54 7.88 13.46
CA PHE A 67 -12.38 6.69 13.29
C PHE A 67 -13.73 6.86 14.00
N PRO A 68 -14.76 7.34 13.27
CA PRO A 68 -16.11 7.43 13.82
C PRO A 68 -16.85 6.08 13.82
N SER A 69 -16.77 5.29 12.74
CA SER A 69 -17.26 3.91 12.68
C SER A 69 -16.83 3.20 11.38
N TRP A 70 -16.99 1.88 11.32
CA TRP A 70 -16.65 1.07 10.15
C TRP A 70 -17.43 1.43 8.87
N THR A 71 -18.65 1.94 9.01
CA THR A 71 -19.55 2.27 7.89
C THR A 71 -19.39 3.70 7.38
N LYS A 72 -18.65 4.55 8.08
CA LYS A 72 -18.40 5.93 7.67
C LYS A 72 -17.33 6.00 6.58
N GLN A 73 -17.43 7.03 5.76
CA GLN A 73 -16.42 7.32 4.74
C GLN A 73 -15.14 7.82 5.40
N VAL A 74 -14.01 7.39 4.85
CA VAL A 74 -12.69 7.89 5.22
C VAL A 74 -12.47 9.22 4.50
N SER A 75 -11.97 10.23 5.21
CA SER A 75 -11.69 11.52 4.58
C SER A 75 -10.55 11.41 3.58
N GLU A 76 -10.54 12.25 2.54
CA GLU A 76 -9.44 12.30 1.57
C GLU A 76 -8.07 12.56 2.23
N LYS A 77 -8.08 13.39 3.29
CA LYS A 77 -6.89 13.69 4.09
C LYS A 77 -6.36 12.44 4.78
N ASP A 78 -7.24 11.63 5.38
CA ASP A 78 -6.86 10.39 6.05
C ASP A 78 -6.39 9.32 5.06
N ILE A 79 -7.03 9.20 3.89
CA ILE A 79 -6.54 8.29 2.84
C ILE A 79 -5.15 8.70 2.39
N SER A 80 -4.93 9.99 2.12
CA SER A 80 -3.63 10.54 1.74
C SER A 80 -2.57 10.28 2.82
N HIS A 81 -2.93 10.47 4.09
CA HIS A 81 -2.06 10.19 5.22
C HIS A 81 -1.70 8.70 5.30
N VAL A 82 -2.69 7.80 5.25
CA VAL A 82 -2.50 6.35 5.27
C VAL A 82 -1.56 5.91 4.15
N ARG A 83 -1.81 6.35 2.92
CA ARG A 83 -0.96 6.01 1.76
C ARG A 83 0.48 6.47 1.96
N LYS A 84 0.68 7.68 2.51
CA LYS A 84 2.00 8.21 2.81
C LYS A 84 2.73 7.38 3.88
N VAL A 85 2.09 7.09 5.01
CA VAL A 85 2.74 6.37 6.13
C VAL A 85 2.96 4.88 5.85
N THR A 86 2.14 4.29 4.97
CA THR A 86 2.30 2.90 4.51
C THR A 86 3.21 2.76 3.28
N GLY A 87 3.59 3.88 2.66
CA GLY A 87 4.34 3.87 1.41
C GLY A 87 3.52 3.36 0.20
N LEU A 88 2.19 3.29 0.30
CA LEU A 88 1.30 2.93 -0.81
C LEU A 88 1.09 4.12 -1.76
N THR A 89 2.22 4.67 -2.23
CA THR A 89 2.30 5.87 -3.05
C THR A 89 2.78 5.54 -4.46
N LYS A 90 2.62 6.52 -5.35
CA LYS A 90 3.04 6.41 -6.75
C LYS A 90 4.56 6.23 -6.86
N GLU A 91 5.35 6.87 -6.00
CA GLU A 91 6.82 6.71 -6.01
C GLU A 91 7.25 5.25 -5.77
N ASN A 92 6.44 4.50 -5.03
CA ASN A 92 6.67 3.07 -4.74
C ASN A 92 5.92 2.14 -5.71
N GLY A 93 5.45 2.66 -6.85
CA GLY A 93 4.78 1.87 -7.89
C GLY A 93 3.33 1.49 -7.59
N ILE A 94 2.70 2.12 -6.59
CA ILE A 94 1.30 1.88 -6.21
C ILE A 94 0.48 3.13 -6.50
N ASP A 95 -0.11 3.17 -7.70
CA ASP A 95 -1.05 4.22 -8.09
C ASP A 95 -2.43 4.04 -7.43
N SER A 96 -3.36 4.96 -7.68
CA SER A 96 -4.71 4.87 -7.11
C SER A 96 -5.51 3.67 -7.64
N ILE A 97 -5.32 3.25 -8.89
CA ILE A 97 -6.04 2.11 -9.48
C ILE A 97 -5.60 0.81 -8.81
N VAL A 98 -4.30 0.64 -8.64
CA VAL A 98 -3.67 -0.48 -7.93
C VAL A 98 -4.10 -0.47 -6.47
N PHE A 99 -4.06 0.69 -5.80
CA PHE A 99 -4.48 0.84 -4.41
C PHE A 99 -5.95 0.44 -4.20
N TYR A 100 -6.90 0.96 -4.99
CA TYR A 100 -8.31 0.65 -4.79
C TYR A 100 -8.73 -0.75 -5.31
N GLY A 101 -7.85 -1.48 -5.99
CA GLY A 101 -7.98 -2.92 -6.21
C GLY A 101 -8.31 -3.37 -7.63
N GLY A 102 -7.76 -2.75 -8.68
CA GLY A 102 -8.04 -3.19 -10.06
C GLY A 102 -6.83 -3.38 -10.99
N GLY A 103 -5.62 -2.95 -10.63
CA GLY A 103 -4.44 -3.03 -11.49
C GLY A 103 -3.30 -3.82 -10.86
N GLU A 104 -2.50 -4.49 -11.70
CA GLU A 104 -1.24 -5.09 -11.25
C GLU A 104 -0.20 -3.97 -11.02
N PRO A 105 0.51 -3.93 -9.88
CA PRO A 105 1.52 -2.92 -9.63
C PRO A 105 2.65 -2.99 -10.67
N VAL A 106 3.10 -1.84 -11.17
CA VAL A 106 4.13 -1.76 -12.23
C VAL A 106 5.44 -2.43 -11.83
N TYR A 107 5.82 -2.39 -10.55
CA TYR A 107 7.03 -3.05 -10.07
C TYR A 107 6.99 -4.58 -10.25
N LYS A 108 5.80 -5.20 -10.23
CA LYS A 108 5.66 -6.64 -10.52
C LYS A 108 5.92 -6.97 -11.98
N LEU A 109 5.61 -6.05 -12.89
CA LEU A 109 6.00 -6.18 -14.30
C LEU A 109 7.52 -6.09 -14.43
N ILE A 110 8.15 -5.11 -13.76
CA ILE A 110 9.61 -4.95 -13.79
C ILE A 110 10.31 -6.22 -13.29
N GLU A 111 9.86 -6.81 -12.17
CA GLU A 111 10.41 -8.08 -11.65
C GLU A 111 10.29 -9.24 -12.65
N GLN A 112 9.20 -9.29 -13.42
CA GLN A 112 9.03 -10.28 -14.49
C GLN A 112 9.97 -10.05 -15.67
N PHE A 113 10.29 -8.80 -16.01
CA PHE A 113 11.20 -8.44 -17.10
C PHE A 113 12.68 -8.40 -16.71
N GLU A 114 13.00 -8.25 -15.43
CA GLU A 114 14.38 -8.25 -14.92
C GLU A 114 15.08 -9.58 -15.23
N LYS A 115 14.38 -10.71 -15.01
CA LYS A 115 14.91 -12.05 -15.26
C LYS A 115 15.27 -12.29 -16.74
N PRO A 116 14.42 -11.95 -17.73
CA PRO A 116 14.78 -11.94 -19.14
C PRO A 116 15.91 -10.97 -19.51
N LEU A 117 15.91 -9.75 -18.98
CA LEU A 117 16.89 -8.71 -19.34
C LEU A 117 18.30 -9.04 -18.83
N ILE A 118 18.42 -9.68 -17.65
CA ILE A 118 19.70 -10.19 -17.15
C ILE A 118 20.28 -11.23 -18.11
N ARG A 119 19.45 -12.16 -18.61
CA ARG A 119 19.89 -13.18 -19.59
C ARG A 119 20.33 -12.60 -20.93
N LEU A 120 19.82 -11.43 -21.32
CA LEU A 120 20.22 -10.76 -22.56
C LEU A 120 21.56 -10.03 -22.42
N LYS A 121 21.94 -9.64 -21.20
CA LYS A 121 23.21 -8.94 -20.91
C LYS A 121 24.41 -9.89 -20.86
N ASP A 122 24.17 -11.19 -20.69
CA ASP A 122 25.20 -12.24 -20.66
C ASP A 122 25.51 -12.83 -22.06
N LYS A 123 25.22 -12.08 -23.13
CA LYS A 123 25.49 -12.46 -24.53
C LYS A 123 26.15 -11.30 -25.28
#